data_AF-A0A4Y8A765-F1
#
_entry.id   AF-A0A4Y8A765-F1
#
_cell.length_a   1.000
_cell.length_b   1.000
_cell.length_c   1.000
_cell.angle_alpha   90.00
_cell.angle_beta   90.00
_cell.angle_gamma   90.00
#
_symmetry.space_group_name_H-M   'P 1'
#
loop_
_entity.id
_entity.type
_entity.pdbx_description
1 polymer ?
#
loop_
_entity_poly.entity_id
_entity_poly.type
_entity_poly.pdbx_seq_one_letter_code
_entity_poly.pdbx_strand_id
1 'polypeptide(L)'
;MDDRELIATERERVLKLFSSKHKTGFNDKMEFAEWFTSRLEKQNFSCYYCETSILEIRSLIDNGLLKTRKTGYGWRGPVLEVDKRSNHLGYNPENCVLSCYYCNNDKSYTLDSEAYKRFFGPNRKVFFKYLATLQ
;
A
#
# COMPACT_ATOMS: atom_id res chain seq x y z
N MET A 1 -17.32 -6.62 4.40
CA MET A 1 -16.13 -7.41 4.02
C MET A 1 -15.34 -7.66 5.29
N ASP A 2 -15.19 -8.93 5.63
CA ASP A 2 -14.32 -9.33 6.74
C ASP A 2 -12.86 -9.45 6.29
N ASP A 3 -11.94 -9.59 7.25
CA ASP A 3 -10.50 -9.67 6.97
C ASP A 3 -10.12 -10.89 6.11
N ARG A 4 -10.85 -12.01 6.22
CA ARG A 4 -10.56 -13.22 5.44
C ARG A 4 -10.93 -13.03 3.98
N GLU A 5 -12.08 -12.42 3.72
CA GLU A 5 -12.54 -12.05 2.38
C GLU A 5 -11.56 -11.04 1.73
N LEU A 6 -11.08 -10.07 2.49
CA LEU A 6 -10.07 -9.12 2.03
C LEU A 6 -8.75 -9.81 1.66
N ILE A 7 -8.25 -10.71 2.52
CA ILE A 7 -7.03 -11.50 2.25
C ILE A 7 -7.20 -12.34 0.99
N ALA A 8 -8.31 -13.07 0.85
CA ALA A 8 -8.57 -13.91 -0.31
C ALA A 8 -8.60 -13.10 -1.61
N THR A 9 -9.33 -11.98 -1.61
CA THR A 9 -9.43 -11.07 -2.76
C THR A 9 -8.05 -10.50 -3.14
N GLU A 10 -7.29 -10.03 -2.16
CA GLU A 10 -5.96 -9.47 -2.41
C GLU A 10 -4.99 -10.55 -2.89
N ARG A 11 -5.07 -11.78 -2.36
CA ARG A 11 -4.27 -12.93 -2.82
C ARG A 11 -4.50 -13.20 -4.31
N GLU A 12 -5.76 -13.32 -4.73
CA GLU A 12 -6.12 -13.53 -6.13
C GLU A 12 -5.63 -12.39 -7.03
N ARG A 13 -5.73 -11.15 -6.55
CA ARG A 13 -5.26 -9.96 -7.28
C ARG A 13 -3.75 -10.00 -7.50
N VAL A 14 -2.96 -10.21 -6.45
CA VAL A 14 -1.49 -10.12 -6.53
C VAL A 14 -0.87 -11.29 -7.30
N LEU A 15 -1.49 -12.47 -7.28
CA LEU A 15 -1.10 -13.61 -8.13
C LEU A 15 -1.11 -13.27 -9.62
N LYS A 16 -2.01 -12.38 -10.06
CA LYS A 16 -2.14 -11.93 -11.46
C LYS A 16 -1.18 -10.79 -11.81
N LEU A 17 -0.60 -10.12 -10.80
CA LEU A 17 0.26 -8.94 -10.98
C LEU A 17 1.76 -9.25 -10.87
N PHE A 18 2.12 -10.47 -10.46
CA PHE A 18 3.52 -10.88 -10.39
C PHE A 18 4.21 -10.75 -11.75
N SER A 19 5.43 -10.22 -11.75
CA SER A 19 6.25 -10.06 -12.95
C SER A 19 7.69 -10.46 -12.68
N SER A 20 8.25 -11.32 -13.54
CA SER A 20 9.66 -11.74 -13.50
C SER A 20 10.65 -10.65 -13.92
N LYS A 21 10.17 -9.44 -14.25
CA LYS A 21 11.04 -8.30 -14.60
C LYS A 21 11.90 -7.82 -13.42
N HIS A 22 11.51 -8.12 -12.20
CA HIS A 22 12.24 -7.72 -10.98
C HIS A 22 13.23 -8.82 -10.57
N LYS A 23 14.46 -8.74 -11.09
CA LYS A 23 15.52 -9.77 -10.92
C LYS A 23 15.90 -10.10 -9.47
N THR A 24 15.71 -9.17 -8.54
CA THR A 24 16.05 -9.32 -7.11
C THR A 24 14.83 -9.48 -6.21
N GLY A 25 13.65 -9.71 -6.82
CA GLY A 25 12.37 -9.79 -6.12
C GLY A 25 12.08 -11.18 -5.56
N PHE A 26 10.79 -11.48 -5.45
CA PHE A 26 10.29 -12.79 -5.06
C PHE A 26 10.60 -13.83 -6.14
N ASN A 27 10.86 -15.07 -5.76
CA ASN A 27 11.23 -16.14 -6.68
C ASN A 27 10.07 -16.48 -7.62
N ASP A 28 8.84 -16.49 -7.09
CA ASP A 28 7.63 -16.76 -7.86
C ASP A 28 6.40 -16.00 -7.36
N LYS A 29 5.29 -16.16 -8.09
CA LYS A 29 4.01 -15.53 -7.77
C LYS A 29 3.39 -16.01 -6.45
N MET A 30 3.65 -17.26 -6.05
CA MET A 30 3.10 -17.85 -4.83
C MET A 30 3.79 -17.25 -3.62
N GLU A 31 5.12 -17.19 -3.64
CA GLU A 31 5.93 -16.52 -2.62
C GLU A 31 5.55 -15.04 -2.50
N PHE A 32 5.41 -14.33 -3.63
CA PHE A 32 4.95 -12.94 -3.61
C PHE A 32 3.57 -12.79 -2.97
N ALA A 33 2.63 -13.66 -3.34
CA ALA A 33 1.27 -13.60 -2.81
C ALA A 33 1.22 -13.91 -1.31
N GLU A 34 2.00 -14.89 -0.85
CA GLU A 34 2.12 -15.24 0.58
C GLU A 34 2.79 -14.12 1.38
N TRP A 35 3.85 -13.52 0.86
CA TRP A 35 4.47 -12.35 1.47
C TRP A 35 3.48 -11.20 1.57
N PHE A 36 2.73 -10.91 0.50
CA PHE A 36 1.80 -9.79 0.46
C PHE A 36 0.66 -9.98 1.48
N THR A 37 0.03 -11.15 1.52
CA THR A 37 -1.04 -11.43 2.49
C THR A 37 -0.53 -11.44 3.93
N SER A 38 0.63 -12.05 4.18
CA SER A 38 1.24 -12.01 5.52
C SER A 38 1.59 -10.58 5.93
N ARG A 39 2.04 -9.73 5.00
CA ARG A 39 2.30 -8.32 5.27
C ARG A 39 1.03 -7.50 5.51
N LEU A 40 -0.06 -7.79 4.80
CA LEU A 40 -1.36 -7.17 5.08
C LEU A 40 -1.76 -7.39 6.54
N GLU A 41 -1.73 -8.64 7.00
CA GLU A 41 -2.08 -9.01 8.38
C GLU A 41 -1.12 -8.36 9.39
N LYS A 42 0.20 -8.48 9.17
CA LYS A 42 1.22 -7.89 10.05
C LYS A 42 1.13 -6.36 10.15
N GLN A 43 0.61 -5.71 9.12
CA GLN A 43 0.37 -4.26 9.12
C GLN A 43 -1.07 -3.89 9.52
N ASN A 44 -1.86 -4.83 10.02
CA ASN A 44 -3.27 -4.63 10.41
C ASN A 44 -4.09 -3.95 9.30
N PHE A 45 -3.88 -4.39 8.05
CA PHE A 45 -4.54 -3.84 6.85
C PHE A 45 -4.35 -2.33 6.65
N SER A 46 -3.28 -1.76 7.23
CA SER A 46 -2.98 -0.34 7.20
C SER A 46 -1.75 0.00 6.38
N CYS A 47 -1.73 1.24 5.89
CA CYS A 47 -0.56 1.83 5.27
C CYS A 47 0.62 1.86 6.26
N TYR A 48 1.81 1.40 5.84
CA TYR A 48 3.02 1.42 6.66
C TYR A 48 3.41 2.82 7.16
N TYR A 49 3.10 3.86 6.38
CA TYR A 49 3.51 5.24 6.65
C TYR A 49 2.50 6.02 7.50
N CYS A 50 1.25 6.14 7.04
CA CYS A 50 0.22 6.92 7.74
C CYS A 50 -0.65 6.08 8.68
N GLU A 51 -0.49 4.75 8.69
CA GLU A 51 -1.19 3.81 9.57
C GLU A 51 -2.72 3.82 9.45
N THR A 52 -3.28 4.52 8.46
CA THR A 52 -4.70 4.47 8.11
C THR A 52 -5.01 3.14 7.45
N SER A 53 -6.11 2.51 7.85
CA SER A 53 -6.57 1.24 7.29
C SER A 53 -7.01 1.41 5.85
N ILE A 54 -6.90 0.35 5.05
CA ILE A 54 -7.38 0.38 3.67
C ILE A 54 -8.90 0.54 3.59
N LEU A 55 -9.65 0.10 4.61
CA LEU A 55 -11.10 0.27 4.68
C LEU A 55 -11.49 1.73 4.90
N GLU A 56 -10.81 2.45 5.79
CA GLU A 56 -11.00 3.90 5.96
C GLU A 56 -10.63 4.67 4.68
N ILE A 57 -9.53 4.30 4.02
CA ILE A 57 -9.13 4.94 2.75
C ILE A 57 -10.18 4.70 1.66
N ARG A 58 -10.74 3.48 1.55
CA ARG A 58 -11.82 3.17 0.62
C ARG A 58 -13.06 4.01 0.91
N SER A 59 -13.47 4.10 2.17
CA SER A 59 -14.59 4.97 2.58
C SER A 59 -14.37 6.43 2.17
N LEU A 60 -13.15 6.98 2.35
CA LEU A 60 -12.83 8.34 1.90
C LEU A 60 -12.88 8.50 0.37
N ILE A 61 -12.50 7.47 -0.39
CA ILE A 61 -12.60 7.45 -1.86
C ILE A 61 -14.07 7.41 -2.29
N ASP A 62 -14.87 6.53 -1.68
CA ASP A 62 -16.27 6.31 -2.03
C ASP A 62 -17.12 7.56 -1.75
N ASN A 63 -16.77 8.33 -0.71
CA ASN A 63 -17.36 9.63 -0.40
C ASN A 63 -16.78 10.79 -1.24
N GLY A 64 -15.90 10.52 -2.20
CA GLY A 64 -15.33 11.53 -3.10
C GLY A 64 -14.30 12.48 -2.47
N LEU A 65 -13.91 12.24 -1.22
CA LEU A 65 -12.97 13.05 -0.44
C LEU A 65 -11.51 12.76 -0.82
N LEU A 66 -11.22 11.57 -1.34
CA LEU A 66 -9.94 11.21 -1.92
C LEU A 66 -10.07 10.84 -3.39
N LYS A 67 -9.16 11.37 -4.23
CA LYS A 67 -9.11 11.07 -5.66
C LYS A 67 -8.27 9.82 -5.94
N THR A 68 -8.74 8.96 -6.82
CA THR A 68 -7.95 7.83 -7.35
C THR A 68 -7.16 8.26 -8.58
N ARG A 69 -6.19 7.44 -9.01
CA ARG A 69 -5.43 7.69 -10.25
C ARG A 69 -5.57 6.50 -11.20
N LYS A 70 -6.10 6.75 -12.40
CA LYS A 70 -6.10 5.77 -13.49
C LYS A 70 -4.68 5.59 -14.05
N THR A 71 -4.31 4.36 -14.32
CA THR A 71 -3.05 3.95 -14.95
C THR A 71 -3.34 2.96 -16.08
N GLY A 72 -2.31 2.60 -16.86
CA GLY A 72 -2.44 1.56 -17.89
C GLY A 72 -2.79 0.17 -17.35
N TYR A 73 -2.67 -0.05 -16.04
CA TYR A 73 -2.88 -1.34 -15.38
C TYR A 73 -4.04 -1.32 -14.36
N GLY A 74 -4.88 -0.28 -14.40
CA GLY A 74 -6.03 -0.13 -13.49
C GLY A 74 -5.97 1.15 -12.65
N TRP A 75 -6.61 1.12 -11.48
CA TRP A 75 -6.73 2.28 -10.59
C TRP A 75 -5.84 2.16 -9.36
N ARG A 76 -5.11 3.24 -9.05
CA ARG A 76 -4.38 3.40 -7.79
C ARG A 76 -5.24 4.14 -6.76
N GLY A 77 -5.10 3.77 -5.49
CA GLY A 77 -5.89 4.30 -4.38
C GLY A 77 -6.64 3.22 -3.60
N PRO A 78 -7.52 2.42 -4.24
CA PRO A 78 -8.38 1.46 -3.53
C PRO A 78 -7.69 0.21 -2.95
N VAL A 79 -6.37 0.08 -3.12
CA VAL A 79 -5.58 -1.05 -2.59
C VAL A 79 -4.29 -0.52 -1.98
N LEU A 80 -3.70 -1.27 -1.04
CA LEU A 80 -2.32 -1.02 -0.64
C LEU A 80 -1.36 -1.51 -1.73
N GLU A 81 -0.28 -0.77 -1.91
CA GLU A 81 0.73 -0.98 -2.93
C GLU A 81 2.06 -1.35 -2.28
N VAL A 82 2.85 -2.13 -2.99
CA VAL A 82 4.23 -2.42 -2.57
C VAL A 82 5.07 -1.15 -2.77
N ASP A 83 5.74 -0.72 -1.70
CA ASP A 83 6.74 0.34 -1.74
C ASP A 83 8.08 -0.17 -1.19
N LYS A 84 9.17 0.45 -1.64
CA LYS A 84 10.53 0.19 -1.18
C LYS A 84 10.87 1.12 -0.04
N ARG A 85 11.35 0.56 1.06
CA ARG A 85 11.84 1.29 2.22
C ARG A 85 13.05 2.13 1.84
N SER A 86 14.01 1.52 1.16
CA SER A 86 15.17 2.20 0.59
C SER A 86 15.12 2.08 -0.93
N ASN A 87 15.12 3.21 -1.61
CA ASN A 87 14.84 3.26 -3.06
C ASN A 87 15.87 2.49 -3.91
N HIS A 88 17.11 2.41 -3.41
CA HIS A 88 18.27 1.79 -4.07
C HIS A 88 18.37 0.27 -3.86
N LEU A 89 17.70 -0.31 -2.86
CA LEU A 89 17.81 -1.74 -2.55
C LEU A 89 16.85 -2.63 -3.37
N GLY A 90 16.10 -2.05 -4.31
CA GLY A 90 15.17 -2.79 -5.17
C GLY A 90 13.96 -3.38 -4.42
N TYR A 91 13.22 -4.25 -5.09
CA TYR A 91 12.11 -4.98 -4.48
C TYR A 91 12.64 -6.27 -3.86
N ASN A 92 12.45 -6.48 -2.56
CA ASN A 92 12.74 -7.72 -1.84
C ASN A 92 11.93 -7.76 -0.51
N PRO A 93 11.72 -8.93 0.12
CA PRO A 93 10.86 -9.08 1.30
C PRO A 93 11.22 -8.21 2.51
N GLU A 94 12.50 -7.88 2.68
CA GLU A 94 13.09 -7.13 3.79
C GLU A 94 12.99 -5.62 3.58
N ASN A 95 13.12 -5.18 2.32
CA ASN A 95 13.07 -3.79 1.90
C ASN A 95 11.65 -3.33 1.52
N CYS A 96 10.69 -4.24 1.34
CA CYS A 96 9.34 -3.86 0.93
C CYS A 96 8.35 -3.74 2.08
N VAL A 97 7.40 -2.82 1.92
CA VAL A 97 6.26 -2.58 2.82
C VAL A 97 4.98 -2.38 2.00
N LEU A 98 3.82 -2.47 2.63
CA LEU A 98 2.55 -2.09 2.00
C LEU A 98 2.18 -0.66 2.38
N SER A 99 1.87 0.17 1.40
CA SER A 99 1.59 1.59 1.59
C SER A 99 0.35 2.01 0.80
N CYS A 100 -0.39 3.00 1.27
CA CYS A 100 -1.43 3.58 0.45
C CYS A 100 -0.79 4.34 -0.72
N TYR A 101 -1.49 4.37 -1.85
CA TYR A 101 -1.09 5.11 -3.05
C TYR A 101 -0.61 6.52 -2.73
N TYR A 102 -1.32 7.22 -1.85
CA TYR A 102 -1.06 8.62 -1.54
C TYR A 102 0.27 8.84 -0.79
N CYS A 103 0.65 7.92 0.09
CA CYS A 103 1.94 7.97 0.77
C CYS A 103 3.07 7.53 -0.17
N ASN A 104 2.86 6.44 -0.92
CA ASN A 104 3.83 5.93 -1.88
C ASN A 104 4.22 6.99 -2.92
N ASN A 105 3.20 7.60 -3.54
CA ASN A 105 3.38 8.61 -4.57
C ASN A 105 4.06 9.88 -4.04
N ASP A 106 3.80 10.27 -2.80
CA ASP A 106 4.37 11.46 -2.17
C ASP A 106 5.81 11.21 -1.68
N LYS A 107 6.09 10.04 -1.09
CA LYS A 107 7.47 9.62 -0.77
C LYS A 107 8.33 9.60 -2.03
N SER A 108 7.79 9.05 -3.13
CA SER A 108 8.45 8.99 -4.42
C SER A 108 9.85 8.35 -4.30
N TYR A 109 10.75 8.74 -5.20
CA TYR A 109 12.18 8.51 -5.11
C TYR A 109 12.92 9.59 -4.30
N THR A 110 12.19 10.57 -3.76
CA THR A 110 12.74 11.73 -3.06
C THR A 110 13.24 11.37 -1.66
N LEU A 111 12.53 10.46 -0.97
CA LEU A 111 12.84 10.06 0.40
C LEU A 111 12.86 8.55 0.54
N ASP A 112 13.65 8.08 1.51
CA ASP A 112 13.55 6.73 2.05
C ASP A 112 12.55 6.70 3.22
N SER A 113 12.12 5.49 3.59
CA SER A 113 10.97 5.26 4.45
C SER A 113 11.07 5.87 5.84
N GLU A 114 12.26 5.93 6.43
CA GLU A 114 12.42 6.37 7.82
C GLU A 114 12.03 7.84 7.98
N ALA A 115 12.60 8.72 7.15
CA ALA A 115 12.26 10.14 7.15
C ALA A 115 10.79 10.37 6.79
N TYR A 116 10.29 9.70 5.75
CA TYR A 116 8.91 9.86 5.32
C TYR A 116 7.92 9.41 6.39
N LYS A 117 8.14 8.23 6.99
CA LYS A 117 7.31 7.70 8.08
C LYS A 117 7.36 8.59 9.31
N ARG A 118 8.51 9.19 9.64
CA ARG A 118 8.65 10.03 10.82
C ARG A 118 7.93 11.37 10.69
N PHE A 119 8.04 12.02 9.54
CA PHE A 119 7.58 13.41 9.40
C PHE A 119 6.29 13.58 8.60
N PHE A 120 6.04 12.76 7.58
CA PHE A 120 4.90 12.93 6.67
C PHE A 120 3.76 11.97 6.98
N GLY A 121 4.07 10.74 7.38
CA GLY A 121 3.10 9.72 7.76
C GLY A 121 2.07 10.20 8.81
N PRO A 122 2.49 10.70 9.99
CA PRO A 122 1.60 11.18 11.03
C PRO A 122 0.71 12.33 10.56
N ASN A 123 1.26 13.28 9.81
CA ASN A 123 0.49 14.41 9.27
C ASN A 123 -0.54 13.96 8.23
N ARG A 124 -0.21 12.95 7.41
CA ARG A 124 -1.18 12.31 6.52
C ARG A 124 -2.33 11.67 7.29
N LYS A 125 -2.03 10.99 8.40
CA LYS A 125 -3.05 10.39 9.28
C LYS A 125 -3.99 11.45 9.84
N VAL A 126 -3.45 12.56 10.33
CA VAL A 126 -4.24 13.70 10.82
C VAL A 126 -5.15 14.25 9.71
N PHE A 127 -4.62 14.45 8.51
CA PHE A 127 -5.41 14.93 7.38
C PHE A 127 -6.53 13.95 6.98
N PHE A 128 -6.26 12.64 6.94
CA PHE A 128 -7.31 11.65 6.65
C PHE A 128 -8.37 11.59 7.74
N LYS A 129 -8.00 11.76 9.02
CA LYS A 129 -8.97 11.89 10.11
C LYS A 129 -9.85 13.13 9.95
N TYR A 130 -9.27 14.26 9.55
CA TYR A 130 -10.06 15.46 9.23
C TYR A 130 -11.03 15.21 8.08
N LEU A 131 -10.60 14.56 6.99
CA LEU A 131 -11.52 14.22 5.91
C LEU A 131 -12.66 13.33 6.38
N ALA A 132 -12.39 12.37 7.28
CA ALA A 132 -13.42 11.51 7.83
C ALA A 132 -14.49 12.26 8.64
N THR A 133 -14.20 13.46 9.16
CA THR A 133 -15.22 14.30 9.83
C THR A 133 -16.10 15.09 8.85
N LEU A 134 -15.80 15.05 7.54
CA LEU A 134 -16.59 15.68 6.49
C LEU A 134 -17.56 14.72 5.79
N GLN A 135 -17.57 13.45 6.20
CA GLN A 135 -18.53 12.43 5.76
C GLN A 135 -19.90 12.67 6.42
#